data_AF-A0A6G2JET3-F1
#
_entry.id   AF-A0A6G2JET3-F1
#
_cell.length_a   1.000
_cell.length_b   1.000
_cell.length_c   1.000
_cell.angle_alpha   90.00
_cell.angle_beta   90.00
_cell.angle_gamma   90.00
#
_symmetry.space_group_name_H-M   'P 1'
#
loop_
_entity.id
_entity.type
_entity.pdbx_description
1 polymer ?
#
loop_
_entity_poly.entity_id
_entity_poly.type
_entity_poly.pdbx_seq_one_letter_code
_entity_poly.pdbx_strand_id
1 'polypeptide(L)'
;MDPAAAGGLAVRVTRPAPEVAFIETSSSAHWECFWVAEGEHTLVIGAFDRGDKSTPEPRIHVINKPYGWDMRPESDPPSAGDDQDLLVAVWQLLSSN
;
A
#
# COMPACT_ATOMS: atom_id res chain seq x y z
N MET A 1 -11.43 -11.62 15.89
CA MET A 1 -10.13 -12.13 16.35
C MET A 1 -9.10 -11.29 15.62
N ASP A 2 -8.22 -10.59 16.35
CA ASP A 2 -7.23 -9.71 15.73
C ASP A 2 -6.19 -10.58 14.98
N PRO A 3 -6.06 -10.47 13.65
CA PRO A 3 -5.11 -11.27 12.88
C PRO A 3 -3.65 -11.09 13.34
N ALA A 4 -3.30 -9.94 13.92
CA ALA A 4 -1.98 -9.71 14.49
C ALA A 4 -1.71 -10.57 15.74
N ALA A 5 -2.76 -10.94 16.49
CA ALA A 5 -2.64 -11.79 17.69
C ALA A 5 -2.42 -13.28 17.35
N ALA A 6 -2.66 -13.69 16.10
CA ALA A 6 -2.42 -15.06 15.61
C ALA A 6 -1.02 -15.26 15.01
N GLY A 7 -0.15 -14.24 15.07
CA GLY A 7 1.19 -14.28 14.47
C GLY A 7 1.19 -14.14 12.94
N GLY A 8 0.05 -13.82 12.34
CA GLY A 8 -0.08 -13.56 10.90
C GLY A 8 0.21 -12.11 10.53
N LEU A 9 0.46 -11.86 9.24
CA LEU A 9 0.46 -10.52 8.69
C LEU A 9 -0.99 -10.04 8.54
N ALA A 10 -1.33 -8.96 9.23
CA ALA A 10 -2.57 -8.24 9.04
C ALA A 10 -2.38 -7.14 8.01
N VAL A 11 -3.24 -7.08 7.01
CA VAL A 11 -3.26 -6.04 5.98
C VAL A 11 -4.60 -5.32 6.05
N ARG A 12 -4.56 -4.00 6.13
CA ARG A 12 -5.74 -3.14 6.10
C ARG A 12 -5.56 -2.12 4.99
N VAL A 13 -6.52 -2.08 4.08
CA VAL A 13 -6.59 -1.06 3.03
C VAL A 13 -7.73 -0.10 3.33
N THR A 14 -7.48 1.19 3.21
CA THR A 14 -8.49 2.26 3.36
C THR A 14 -8.40 3.17 2.15
N ARG A 15 -9.54 3.41 1.48
CA ARG A 15 -9.61 4.29 0.30
C ARG A 15 -10.37 5.57 0.64
N PRO A 16 -9.68 6.69 0.94
CA PRO A 16 -10.33 7.98 1.15
C PRO A 16 -10.83 8.62 -0.15
N ALA A 17 -10.33 8.19 -1.30
CA ALA A 17 -10.76 8.56 -2.65
C ALA A 17 -10.48 7.40 -3.62
N PRO A 18 -11.11 7.34 -4.81
CA PRO A 18 -10.87 6.27 -5.78
C PRO A 18 -9.39 6.11 -6.17
N GLU A 19 -8.67 7.22 -6.31
CA GLU A 19 -7.27 7.28 -6.73
C GLU A 19 -6.27 7.16 -5.56
N VAL A 20 -6.76 7.06 -4.32
CA VAL A 20 -5.91 7.07 -3.13
C VAL A 20 -6.18 5.84 -2.28
N ALA A 21 -5.12 5.15 -1.91
CA ALA A 21 -5.18 4.03 -0.97
C ALA A 21 -4.17 4.21 0.16
N PHE A 22 -4.61 3.88 1.37
CA PHE A 22 -3.75 3.76 2.54
C PHE A 22 -3.69 2.30 2.93
N ILE A 23 -2.49 1.74 2.91
CA ILE A 23 -2.22 0.34 3.21
C ILE A 23 -1.46 0.30 4.53
N GLU A 24 -1.99 -0.39 5.52
CA GLU A 24 -1.30 -0.67 6.76
C GLU A 24 -1.01 -2.17 6.84
N THR A 25 0.27 -2.50 7.02
CA THR A 25 0.72 -3.86 7.29
C THR A 25 1.17 -3.95 8.74
N SER A 26 0.68 -4.95 9.47
CA SER A 26 1.05 -5.13 10.87
C SER A 26 1.21 -6.60 11.21
N SER A 27 2.20 -6.89 12.05
CA SER A 27 2.42 -8.19 12.68
C SER A 27 2.83 -7.97 14.14
N SER A 28 3.12 -9.05 14.87
CA SER A 28 3.62 -8.94 16.24
C SER A 28 4.97 -8.22 16.36
N ALA A 29 5.75 -8.11 15.27
CA ALA A 29 7.10 -7.55 15.26
C ALA A 29 7.30 -6.39 14.27
N HIS A 30 6.35 -6.15 13.36
CA HIS A 30 6.47 -5.19 12.27
C HIS A 30 5.21 -4.33 12.15
N TRP A 31 5.38 -3.05 11.84
CA TRP A 31 4.28 -2.18 11.47
C TRP A 31 4.76 -1.15 10.45
N GLU A 32 4.11 -1.14 9.29
CA GLU A 32 4.46 -0.27 8.18
C GLU A 32 3.21 0.27 7.49
N CYS A 33 3.32 1.49 6.99
CA CYS A 33 2.26 2.15 6.25
C CYS A 33 2.73 2.58 4.88
N PHE A 34 1.83 2.43 3.92
CA PHE A 34 2.00 2.93 2.57
C PHE A 34 0.84 3.87 2.25
N TRP A 35 1.16 5.09 1.85
CA TRP A 35 0.21 5.94 1.14
C TRP A 35 0.47 5.78 -0.36
N VAL A 36 -0.58 5.51 -1.12
CA VAL A 36 -0.52 5.32 -2.56
C VAL A 36 -1.46 6.31 -3.20
N ALA A 37 -0.96 7.09 -4.15
CA ALA A 37 -1.76 7.97 -4.98
C ALA A 37 -1.49 7.72 -6.45
N GLU A 38 -2.58 7.55 -7.18
CA GLU A 38 -2.58 7.37 -8.62
C GLU A 38 -2.84 8.70 -9.33
N GLY A 39 -1.90 9.10 -10.17
CA GLY A 39 -2.07 10.17 -11.14
C GLY A 39 -2.31 9.62 -12.55
N GLU A 40 -2.45 10.52 -13.52
CA GLU A 40 -2.70 10.17 -14.92
C GLU A 40 -1.58 9.28 -15.50
N HIS A 41 -0.33 9.60 -15.20
CA HIS A 41 0.85 8.90 -15.74
C HIS A 41 1.82 8.40 -14.68
N THR A 42 1.57 8.70 -13.41
CA THR A 42 2.50 8.40 -12.32
C THR A 42 1.78 7.77 -11.15
N LEU A 43 2.52 6.94 -10.42
CA LEU A 43 2.13 6.40 -9.13
C LEU A 43 3.09 6.94 -8.09
N VAL A 44 2.55 7.49 -7.02
CA VAL A 44 3.34 7.94 -5.86
C VAL A 44 3.08 6.99 -4.71
N ILE A 45 4.14 6.41 -4.16
CA ILE A 45 4.10 5.57 -2.97
C ILE A 45 4.97 6.20 -1.91
N GLY A 46 4.40 6.59 -0.78
CA GLY A 46 5.19 6.91 0.40
C GLY A 46 5.13 5.77 1.41
N ALA A 47 6.29 5.25 1.79
CA ALA A 47 6.45 4.18 2.77
C ALA A 47 6.96 4.76 4.09
N PHE A 48 6.31 4.37 5.19
CA PHE A 48 6.68 4.75 6.54
C PHE A 48 6.73 3.51 7.43
N ASP A 49 7.94 3.14 7.84
CA ASP A 49 8.17 2.09 8.83
C ASP A 49 8.26 2.73 10.22
N ARG A 50 7.32 2.39 11.10
CA ARG A 50 7.30 2.93 12.47
C ARG A 50 8.26 2.20 13.40
N GLY A 51 8.67 0.99 13.03
CA GLY A 51 9.67 0.20 13.73
C GLY A 51 11.09 0.73 13.48
N ASP A 52 11.34 1.35 12.33
CA ASP A 52 12.64 1.92 12.01
C ASP A 52 12.88 3.27 12.71
N LYS A 53 13.71 3.24 13.75
CA LYS A 53 14.14 4.44 14.48
C LYS A 53 15.36 5.12 13.86
N SER A 54 16.00 4.50 12.87
CA SER A 54 17.19 5.03 12.21
C SER A 54 16.82 6.04 11.11
N THR A 55 15.69 5.82 10.43
CA THR A 55 15.18 6.71 9.38
C THR A 55 13.72 7.06 9.66
N PRO A 56 13.45 8.09 10.48
CA PRO A 56 12.07 8.45 10.85
C PRO A 56 11.29 9.15 9.72
N GLU A 57 11.95 9.45 8.60
CA GLU A 57 11.33 10.15 7.47
C GLU A 57 10.68 9.17 6.49
N PRO A 58 9.48 9.49 5.96
CA PRO A 58 8.85 8.67 4.93
C PRO A 58 9.72 8.59 3.68
N ARG A 59 9.88 7.38 3.14
CA ARG A 59 10.51 7.16 1.83
C ARG A 59 9.48 7.37 0.75
N ILE A 60 9.75 8.26 -0.22
CA ILE A 60 8.84 8.54 -1.33
C ILE A 60 9.39 7.94 -2.62
N HIS A 61 8.57 7.13 -3.28
CA HIS A 61 8.83 6.54 -4.58
C HIS A 61 7.85 7.14 -5.60
N VAL A 62 8.37 7.63 -6.72
CA VAL A 62 7.57 8.12 -7.85
C VAL A 62 7.90 7.25 -9.06
N ILE A 63 6.89 6.60 -9.61
CA ILE A 63 7.05 5.62 -10.67
C ILE A 63 6.15 5.99 -11.84
N ASN A 64 6.67 5.84 -13.06
CA ASN A 64 5.86 6.00 -14.26
C ASN A 64 4.91 4.79 -14.39
N LYS A 65 3.62 5.06 -14.59
CA LYS A 65 2.64 4.00 -14.79
C LYS A 65 2.92 3.26 -16.10
N PRO A 66 3.06 1.92 -16.07
CA PRO A 66 2.98 1.11 -17.27
C PRO A 66 1.64 1.33 -18.00
N TYR A 67 1.65 1.16 -19.32
CA TYR A 67 0.43 1.30 -20.12
C TYR A 67 -0.64 0.30 -19.66
N GLY A 68 -1.86 0.78 -19.43
CA GLY A 68 -3.00 -0.05 -19.02
C GLY A 68 -3.08 -0.35 -17.52
N TRP A 69 -2.20 0.20 -16.69
CA TRP A 69 -2.38 0.15 -15.24
C TRP A 69 -3.46 1.13 -14.76
N ASP A 70 -4.40 0.58 -14.00
CA ASP A 70 -5.42 1.31 -13.26
C ASP A 70 -5.51 0.70 -11.86
N MET A 71 -5.28 1.50 -10.82
CA MET A 71 -5.39 1.04 -9.42
C MET A 71 -6.67 1.49 -8.74
N ARG A 72 -7.55 2.15 -9.51
CA ARG A 72 -8.90 2.50 -9.06
C ARG A 72 -9.71 1.22 -8.91
N PRO A 73 -10.54 1.13 -7.85
CA PRO A 73 -11.38 -0.03 -7.65
C PRO A 73 -12.41 -0.14 -8.78
N GLU A 74 -12.63 -1.35 -9.28
CA GLU A 74 -13.66 -1.61 -10.29
C GLU A 74 -15.08 -1.54 -9.70
N SER A 75 -15.21 -1.76 -8.38
CA SER A 75 -16.48 -1.80 -7.67
C SER A 75 -16.68 -0.59 -6.75
N ASP A 76 -17.95 -0.17 -6.57
CA ASP A 76 -18.37 0.79 -5.54
C ASP A 76 -19.48 0.17 -4.65
N PRO A 77 -19.20 -0.16 -3.37
CA PRO A 77 -17.94 0.06 -2.64
C PRO A 77 -16.82 -0.89 -3.12
N PRO A 78 -15.55 -0.52 -2.90
CA PRO A 78 -14.39 -1.33 -3.29
C PRO A 78 -14.47 -2.75 -2.72
N SER A 79 -14.15 -3.74 -3.55
CA SER A 79 -14.06 -5.14 -3.13
C SER A 79 -12.64 -5.50 -2.64
N ALA A 80 -12.51 -6.57 -1.85
CA ALA A 80 -11.19 -7.05 -1.44
C ALA A 80 -10.33 -7.53 -2.64
N GLY A 81 -10.95 -7.89 -3.76
CA GLY A 81 -10.25 -8.26 -4.99
C GLY A 81 -9.63 -7.05 -5.69
N ASP A 82 -10.28 -5.89 -5.59
CA ASP A 82 -9.83 -4.64 -6.22
C ASP A 82 -8.50 -4.14 -5.65
N ASP A 83 -8.20 -4.50 -4.39
CA ASP A 83 -6.97 -4.12 -3.70
C ASP A 83 -5.82 -5.11 -3.93
N GLN A 84 -6.08 -6.29 -4.49
CA GLN A 84 -5.05 -7.31 -4.66
C GLN A 84 -3.96 -6.88 -5.65
N ASP A 85 -4.34 -6.28 -6.78
CA ASP A 85 -3.39 -5.80 -7.79
C ASP A 85 -2.57 -4.62 -7.28
N LEU A 86 -3.20 -3.72 -6.52
CA LEU A 86 -2.54 -2.64 -5.80
C LEU A 86 -1.48 -3.19 -4.82
N LEU A 87 -1.84 -4.18 -4.00
CA LEU A 87 -0.94 -4.79 -3.02
C LEU A 87 0.25 -5.47 -3.69
N VAL A 88 0.02 -6.18 -4.79
CA VAL A 88 1.09 -6.82 -5.58
C VAL A 88 2.03 -5.76 -6.17
N ALA A 89 1.49 -4.70 -6.76
CA ALA A 89 2.28 -3.62 -7.34
C ALA A 89 3.17 -2.96 -6.27
N VAL A 90 2.61 -2.56 -5.12
CA VAL A 90 3.35 -1.96 -4.02
C VAL A 90 4.45 -2.89 -3.52
N TRP A 91 4.13 -4.18 -3.34
CA TRP A 91 5.12 -5.16 -2.88
C TRP A 91 6.27 -5.36 -3.85
N GLN A 92 5.98 -5.52 -5.16
CA GLN A 92 7.02 -5.67 -6.19
C GLN A 92 7.92 -4.44 -6.30
N LEU A 93 7.32 -3.24 -6.23
CA LEU A 93 8.04 -1.97 -6.33
C LEU A 93 8.99 -1.74 -5.15
N LEU A 94 8.59 -2.18 -3.96
CA LEU A 94 9.39 -2.02 -2.74
C LEU A 94 10.41 -3.15 -2.53
N SER A 95 10.15 -4.34 -3.07
CA SER A 95 11.09 -5.48 -3.00
C SER A 95 12.27 -5.37 -4.00
N SER A 96 12.19 -4.44 -4.96
CA SER A 96 13.17 -4.29 -6.04
C SER A 96 14.24 -3.22 -5.77
N ASN A 97 14.25 -2.63 -4.56
CA ASN A 97 15.31 -1.72 -4.06
C ASN A 97 16.08 -2.38 -2.92
#